data_AF-A0A1V5ZRE6-F1
#
_entry.id   AF-A0A1V5ZRE6-F1
#
_cell.length_a   1.000
_cell.length_b   1.000
_cell.length_c   1.000
_cell.angle_alpha   90.00
_cell.angle_beta   90.00
_cell.angle_gamma   90.00
#
_symmetry.space_group_name_H-M   'P 1'
#
loop_
_entity.id
_entity.type
_entity.pdbx_description
1 polymer ?
#
loop_
_entity_poly.entity_id
_entity_poly.type
_entity_poly.pdbx_seq_one_letter_code
_entity_poly.pdbx_strand_id
1 'polypeptide(L)' 'MSKSYNNYIGLLDDEATILKKIKQIPTGSQTVEESKNPDECNVYNLCKLFLTETEDKELRAKYLA' A
#
# COMPACT_ATOMS: atom_id res chain seq x y z
N MET A 1 7.57 9.71 3.45
CA MET A 1 8.27 9.51 2.17
C MET A 1 9.26 10.64 1.94
N SER A 2 10.50 10.34 1.55
CA SER A 2 11.55 11.33 1.25
C SER A 2 12.40 10.86 0.06
N LYS A 3 12.87 11.82 -0.74
CA LYS A 3 13.86 11.55 -1.81
C LYS A 3 15.20 11.09 -1.24
N SER A 4 15.63 11.64 -0.10
CA SER A 4 16.91 11.29 0.54
C SER A 4 16.96 9.84 1.02
N TYR A 5 15.82 9.29 1.47
CA TYR A 5 15.70 7.90 1.91
C TYR A 5 15.31 6.94 0.77
N ASN A 6 15.22 7.45 -0.46
CA ASN A 6 14.80 6.69 -1.64
C ASN A 6 13.50 5.89 -1.42
N ASN A 7 12.57 6.42 -0.62
CA ASN A 7 11.30 5.77 -0.28
C ASN A 7 10.11 6.64 -0.72
N TYR A 8 10.16 7.13 -1.96
CA TYR A 8 9.16 7.99 -2.57
C TYR A 8 8.65 7.40 -3.88
N ILE A 9 7.38 7.65 -4.18
CA ILE A 9 6.78 7.38 -5.50
C ILE A 9 6.79 8.71 -6.27
N GLY A 10 7.42 8.74 -7.45
CA GLY A 10 7.48 9.96 -8.25
C GLY A 10 6.18 10.16 -9.00
N LEU A 11 5.67 11.40 -9.00
CA LEU A 11 4.40 11.74 -9.66
C LEU A 11 4.47 11.64 -11.20
N LEU A 12 5.67 11.77 -11.77
CA LEU A 12 5.92 11.78 -13.21
C LEU A 12 6.82 10.61 -13.64
N ASP A 13 6.98 9.60 -12.77
CA ASP A 13 7.70 8.38 -13.12
C ASP A 13 6.87 7.57 -14.15
N ASP A 14 7.53 6.81 -15.01
CA ASP A 14 6.83 5.90 -15.92
C ASP A 14 6.19 4.71 -15.17
N GLU A 15 5.25 4.04 -15.83
CA GLU A 15 4.49 2.92 -15.25
C GLU A 15 5.40 1.82 -14.67
N ALA A 16 6.47 1.45 -15.38
CA ALA A 16 7.37 0.39 -14.93
C ALA A 16 8.16 0.82 -13.68
N THR A 17 8.60 2.08 -13.62
CA THR A 17 9.25 2.66 -12.44
C THR A 17 8.30 2.74 -11.25
N ILE A 18 7.06 3.19 -11.45
CA ILE A 18 6.04 3.23 -10.39
C ILE A 18 5.76 1.82 -9.87
N LEU A 19 5.53 0.85 -10.76
CA LEU A 19 5.26 -0.54 -10.39
C LEU A 19 6.41 -1.14 -9.58
N LYS A 20 7.66 -0.86 -9.97
CA LYS A 20 8.85 -1.31 -9.22
C LYS A 20 8.87 -0.75 -7.81
N LYS A 21 8.57 0.55 -7.64
CA LYS A 21 8.52 1.21 -6.33
C LYS A 21 7.39 0.67 -5.46
N ILE A 22 6.20 0.44 -6.03
CA ILE A 22 5.06 -0.17 -5.33
C ILE A 22 5.43 -1.57 -4.81
N LYS A 23 6.09 -2.39 -5.63
CA LYS A 23 6.54 -3.74 -5.24
C LYS A 23 7.62 -3.76 -4.16
N GLN A 24 8.25 -2.62 -3.86
CA GLN A 24 9.26 -2.50 -2.82
C GLN A 24 8.70 -2.01 -1.47
N ILE A 25 7.40 -1.72 -1.39
CA ILE A 25 6.77 -1.26 -0.14
C ILE A 25 6.89 -2.38 0.92
N PRO A 26 7.47 -2.11 2.09
CA PRO A 26 7.59 -3.12 3.15
C PRO A 26 6.21 -3.56 3.67
N THR A 27 6.01 -4.87 3.72
CA THR A 27 4.83 -5.54 4.30
C THR A 27 5.26 -6.55 5.37
N GLY A 28 4.29 -7.07 6.14
CA GLY A 28 4.52 -8.18 7.06
C GLY A 28 4.84 -9.49 6.34
N SER A 29 5.25 -10.51 7.11
CA SER A 29 5.57 -11.86 6.64
C SER A 29 4.37 -12.82 6.64
N GLN A 30 3.16 -12.29 6.78
CA GLN A 30 1.92 -13.07 6.80
C GLN A 30 1.69 -13.70 5.42
N THR A 31 1.20 -14.93 5.41
CA THR A 31 0.74 -15.63 4.21
C THR A 31 -0.50 -14.96 3.61
N VAL A 32 -0.96 -15.47 2.47
CA VAL A 32 -2.12 -14.89 1.77
C VAL A 32 -3.43 -15.14 2.52
N GLU A 33 -3.56 -16.30 3.17
CA GLU A 33 -4.76 -16.73 3.90
C GLU A 33 -4.85 -16.11 5.31
N GLU A 34 -3.76 -15.52 5.80
CA GLU A 34 -3.75 -14.88 7.12
C GLU A 34 -4.34 -13.47 7.04
N SER A 35 -5.30 -13.21 7.92
CA SER A 35 -5.85 -11.87 8.16
C SER A 35 -4.74 -10.86 8.46
N LYS A 36 -4.84 -9.68 7.86
CA LYS A 36 -3.82 -8.62 7.88
C LYS A 36 -4.33 -7.42 8.63
N ASN A 37 -3.48 -6.81 9.46
CA ASN A 37 -3.83 -5.57 10.14
C ASN A 37 -3.74 -4.38 9.13
N PRO A 38 -4.87 -3.72 8.78
CA PRO A 38 -4.85 -2.57 7.87
C PRO A 38 -4.05 -1.40 8.43
N ASP A 39 -4.07 -1.21 9.76
CA ASP A 39 -3.49 -0.05 10.42
C ASP A 39 -1.95 -0.12 10.51
N GLU A 40 -1.38 -1.34 10.39
CA GLU A 40 0.07 -1.58 10.37
C GLU A 40 0.63 -1.76 8.95
N CYS A 41 -0.23 -1.84 7.93
CA CYS A 41 0.20 -2.09 6.56
C CYS A 41 0.43 -0.78 5.78
N ASN A 42 1.68 -0.55 5.36
CA ASN A 42 2.05 0.62 4.54
C ASN A 42 1.30 0.68 3.20
N VAL A 43 1.01 -0.49 2.60
CA VAL A 43 0.26 -0.57 1.34
C VAL A 43 -1.17 -0.07 1.55
N TYR A 44 -1.83 -0.51 2.62
CA TYR A 44 -3.19 -0.05 2.97
C TYR A 44 -3.20 1.47 3.23
N ASN A 45 -2.26 1.96 4.03
CA ASN A 45 -2.13 3.39 4.33
C ASN A 45 -1.94 4.25 3.07
N LEU A 46 -1.23 3.75 2.06
CA LEU A 46 -1.10 4.43 0.77
C LEU A 46 -2.38 4.39 -0.05
N CYS A 47 -3.05 3.24 -0.14
CA CYS A 47 -4.34 3.11 -0.84
C CYS A 47 -5.37 4.09 -0.27
N LYS A 48 -5.50 4.14 1.07
CA LYS A 48 -6.48 4.98 1.78
C LYS A 48 -6.45 6.46 1.39
N LEU A 49 -5.30 6.99 0.94
CA LEU A 49 -5.19 8.38 0.49
C LEU A 49 -5.94 8.68 -0.82
N PHE A 50 -6.31 7.64 -1.58
CA PHE A 50 -6.97 7.74 -2.89
C PHE A 50 -8.38 7.14 -2.91
N LEU A 51 -8.78 6.43 -1.86
CA LEU A 51 -10.06 5.74 -1.79
C LEU A 51 -11.17 6.66 -1.26
N THR A 52 -12.38 6.44 -1.76
CA THR A 52 -13.61 6.92 -1.13
C THR A 52 -13.91 6.14 0.16
N GLU A 53 -14.83 6.64 0.99
CA GLU A 53 -15.23 5.95 2.23
C GLU A 53 -15.79 4.54 1.98
N THR A 54 -16.48 4.35 0.86
CA THR A 54 -17.03 3.03 0.48
C THR A 54 -15.90 2.07 0.12
N GLU A 55 -14.97 2.50 -0.73
CA GLU A 55 -13.83 1.67 -1.15
C GLU A 55 -12.88 1.37 0.02
N ASP A 56 -12.68 2.31 0.95
CA ASP A 56 -11.89 2.09 2.17
C ASP A 56 -12.52 0.98 3.03
N LYS A 57 -13.84 1.01 3.23
CA LYS A 57 -14.57 -0.04 3.97
C LYS A 57 -14.44 -1.41 3.31
N GLU A 58 -14.58 -1.46 1.98
CA GLU A 58 -14.43 -2.71 1.21
C GLU A 58 -13.00 -3.26 1.31
N LEU A 59 -11.99 -2.41 1.18
CA LEU A 59 -10.59 -2.82 1.31
C LEU A 59 -10.28 -3.27 2.73
N ARG A 60 -10.80 -2.57 3.74
CA ARG A 60 -10.61 -2.93 5.15
C ARG A 60 -11.22 -4.30 5.46
N ALA A 61 -12.40 -4.59 4.93
CA ALA A 61 -13.04 -5.89 5.08
C ALA A 61 -12.18 -7.02 4.46
N LYS A 62 -11.56 -6.78 3.29
CA LYS A 62 -10.65 -7.76 2.66
C LYS A 62 -9.37 -8.02 3.47
N TYR A 63 -8.88 -7.03 4.19
CA TYR A 63 -7.71 -7.20 5.05
C TYR A 63 -8.04 -7.99 6.32
N LEU A 64 -9.22 -7.76 6.90
CA LEU A 64 -9.66 -8.40 8.15
C LEU A 64 -10.27 -9.80 7.96
N ALA A 65 -10.58 -10.17 6.71
CA ALA A 65 -11.09 -11.49 6.34
C ALA A 65 -10.07 -12.61 6.55
#